data_AF-A0A341ARX9-F1
#
_entry.id   AF-A0A341ARX9-F1
#
_cell.length_a   1.000
_cell.length_b   1.000
_cell.length_c   1.000
_cell.angle_alpha   90.00
_cell.angle_beta   90.00
_cell.angle_gamma   90.00
#
_symmetry.space_group_name_H-M   'P 1'
#
loop_
_entity.id
_entity.type
_entity.pdbx_description
1 polymer ?
#
loop_
_entity_poly.entity_id
_entity_poly.type
_entity_poly.pdbx_seq_one_letter_code
_entity_poly.pdbx_strand_id
1 'polypeptide(L)'
;MVWKLKFREKLLKQMVFLNWEVTDLNLQEPRVSRRHRLQRYEEDTRYNQLSLAGRASCACARSAEALLEKYALGLVPTCGSPELCDFLKASSFCRHSLLTVVLELRLAQHLQAAVAFMEQGHVHKGPNVVTDPTFLVTCSM
;
A
#
# COMPACT_ATOMS: atom_id res chain seq x y z
N MET A 1 1.70 -24.13 -14.63
CA MET A 1 0.48 -24.28 -15.45
C MET A 1 0.04 -25.73 -15.37
N VAL A 2 -1.18 -26.01 -14.92
CA VAL A 2 -1.76 -27.36 -14.89
C VAL A 2 -2.90 -27.40 -15.89
N TRP A 3 -2.99 -28.47 -16.67
CA TRP A 3 -4.04 -28.66 -17.68
C TRP A 3 -5.40 -28.85 -17.00
N LYS A 4 -6.47 -28.43 -17.66
CA LYS A 4 -7.83 -28.58 -17.12
C LYS A 4 -8.15 -30.06 -16.89
N LEU A 5 -8.34 -30.45 -15.64
CA LEU A 5 -8.55 -31.85 -15.23
C LEU A 5 -9.80 -32.46 -15.90
N LYS A 6 -9.66 -33.69 -16.39
CA LYS A 6 -10.77 -34.48 -16.97
C LYS A 6 -11.73 -34.93 -15.86
N PHE A 7 -12.96 -35.34 -16.22
CA PHE A 7 -14.01 -35.69 -15.25
C PHE A 7 -13.56 -36.74 -14.21
N ARG A 8 -12.75 -37.73 -14.61
CA ARG A 8 -12.19 -38.76 -13.72
C ARG A 8 -11.14 -38.22 -12.73
N GLU A 9 -10.42 -37.17 -13.11
CA GLU A 9 -9.37 -36.54 -12.30
C GLU A 9 -9.93 -35.49 -11.34
N LYS A 10 -11.24 -35.17 -11.44
CA LYS A 10 -11.93 -34.21 -10.55
C LYS A 10 -12.03 -34.66 -9.09
N LEU A 11 -11.64 -35.89 -8.75
CA LEU A 11 -11.48 -36.31 -7.36
C LEU A 11 -10.29 -35.61 -6.68
N LEU A 12 -9.31 -35.13 -7.45
CA LEU A 12 -8.17 -34.35 -6.98
C LEU A 12 -8.53 -32.87 -6.72
N LYS A 13 -9.81 -32.53 -6.56
CA LYS A 13 -10.30 -31.15 -6.34
C LYS A 13 -9.76 -30.51 -5.07
N GLN A 14 -9.38 -31.29 -4.06
CA GLN A 14 -8.73 -30.77 -2.85
C GLN A 14 -7.25 -30.42 -3.08
N MET A 15 -6.67 -30.90 -4.18
CA MET A 15 -5.29 -30.73 -4.57
C MET A 15 -5.14 -29.57 -5.57
N VAL A 16 -5.76 -28.43 -5.30
CA VAL A 16 -5.50 -27.21 -6.06
C VAL A 16 -4.16 -26.65 -5.60
N PHE A 17 -3.09 -26.94 -6.35
CA PHE A 17 -1.71 -26.54 -6.03
C PHE A 17 -1.50 -25.04 -5.75
N LEU A 18 -2.44 -24.18 -6.16
CA LEU A 18 -2.34 -22.73 -6.05
C LEU A 18 -3.30 -22.11 -5.02
N ASN A 19 -4.28 -22.86 -4.50
CA ASN A 19 -5.32 -22.33 -3.62
C ASN A 19 -5.39 -23.15 -2.33
N TRP A 20 -4.48 -22.88 -1.40
CA TRP A 20 -4.58 -23.34 -0.01
C TRP A 20 -5.49 -22.37 0.77
N GLU A 21 -6.27 -22.84 1.75
CA GLU A 21 -7.30 -22.00 2.41
C GLU A 21 -6.74 -20.73 3.10
N VAL A 22 -5.47 -20.77 3.49
CA VAL A 22 -4.78 -19.61 4.09
C VAL A 22 -4.19 -18.67 3.00
N THR A 23 -4.24 -19.05 1.71
CA THR A 23 -3.89 -18.13 0.59
C THR A 23 -4.89 -17.02 0.40
N ASP A 24 -6.18 -17.20 0.71
CA ASP A 24 -7.19 -16.19 0.37
C ASP A 24 -6.94 -14.86 1.10
N LEU A 25 -6.38 -14.92 2.32
CA LEU A 25 -5.80 -13.77 3.03
C LEU A 25 -4.51 -13.28 2.37
N ASN A 26 -3.63 -14.18 1.96
CA ASN A 26 -2.36 -13.87 1.29
C ASN A 26 -2.50 -13.39 -0.16
N LEU A 27 -3.68 -13.41 -0.79
CA LEU A 27 -3.90 -12.86 -2.13
C LEU A 27 -4.07 -11.34 -2.10
N GLN A 28 -4.40 -10.75 -0.94
CA GLN A 28 -4.53 -9.30 -0.83
C GLN A 28 -3.18 -8.59 -0.98
N GLU A 29 -2.14 -9.10 -0.33
CA GLU A 29 -0.77 -8.55 -0.40
C GLU A 29 -0.22 -8.46 -1.84
N PRO A 30 -0.21 -9.53 -2.67
CA PRO A 30 0.24 -9.47 -4.04
C PRO A 30 -0.70 -8.63 -4.92
N ARG A 31 -1.99 -8.52 -4.58
CA ARG A 31 -2.91 -7.60 -5.29
C ARG A 31 -2.54 -6.15 -5.02
N VAL A 32 -2.28 -5.78 -3.77
CA VAL A 32 -1.84 -4.43 -3.38
C VAL A 32 -0.49 -4.10 -3.98
N SER A 33 0.47 -5.02 -3.87
CA SER A 33 1.81 -4.89 -4.44
C SER A 33 1.78 -4.67 -5.96
N ARG A 34 0.95 -5.43 -6.69
CA ARG A 34 0.81 -5.25 -8.16
C ARG A 34 0.14 -3.94 -8.54
N ARG A 35 -0.86 -3.51 -7.78
CA ARG A 35 -1.59 -2.26 -8.05
C ARG A 35 -0.71 -1.03 -7.88
N HIS A 36 0.10 -1.00 -6.82
CA HIS A 36 0.94 0.16 -6.49
C HIS A 36 2.40 -0.02 -6.92
N ARG A 37 2.74 -1.13 -7.58
CA ARG A 37 4.11 -1.49 -8.00
C ARG A 37 5.14 -1.38 -6.88
N LEU A 38 4.82 -1.96 -5.72
CA LEU A 38 5.83 -2.16 -4.68
C LEU A 38 6.95 -3.02 -5.24
N GLN A 39 8.19 -2.52 -5.17
CA GLN A 39 9.34 -3.21 -5.75
C GLN A 39 9.77 -4.37 -4.86
N ARG A 40 9.70 -4.19 -3.54
CA ARG A 40 10.09 -5.20 -2.57
C ARG A 40 8.88 -5.79 -1.90
N TYR A 41 8.84 -7.11 -1.79
CA TYR A 41 7.80 -7.81 -1.05
C TYR A 41 7.73 -7.38 0.43
N GLU A 42 8.89 -7.03 1.01
CA GLU A 42 8.99 -6.58 2.39
C GLU A 42 8.28 -5.24 2.67
N GLU A 43 8.02 -4.42 1.65
CA GLU A 43 7.38 -3.11 1.84
C GLU A 43 5.92 -3.28 2.31
N ASP A 44 5.19 -4.22 1.72
CA ASP A 44 3.79 -4.46 2.08
C ASP A 44 3.65 -5.02 3.50
N THR A 45 4.55 -5.93 3.89
CA THR A 45 4.58 -6.48 5.26
C THR A 45 4.93 -5.41 6.29
N ARG A 46 5.91 -4.54 5.99
CA ARG A 46 6.25 -3.37 6.82
C ARG A 46 5.07 -2.41 6.95
N TYR A 47 4.38 -2.08 5.86
CA TYR A 47 3.19 -1.22 5.92
C TYR A 47 2.03 -1.85 6.69
N ASN A 48 1.85 -3.16 6.59
CA ASN A 48 0.86 -3.88 7.41
C ASN A 48 1.19 -3.76 8.90
N GLN A 49 2.45 -3.97 9.30
CA GLN A 49 2.90 -3.78 10.69
C GLN A 49 2.69 -2.33 11.16
N LEU A 50 3.04 -1.34 10.33
CA LEU A 50 2.83 0.07 10.64
C LEU A 50 1.35 0.43 10.76
N SER A 51 0.48 -0.15 9.92
CA SER A 51 -0.96 0.06 10.02
C SER A 51 -1.56 -0.49 11.32
N LEU A 52 -1.03 -1.61 11.81
CA LEU A 52 -1.43 -2.19 13.11
C LEU A 52 -0.97 -1.30 14.27
N ALA A 53 0.29 -0.85 14.27
CA ALA A 53 0.81 0.08 15.27
C ALA A 53 0.07 1.43 15.23
N GLY A 54 -0.26 1.91 14.03
CA GLY A 54 -1.07 3.10 13.79
C GLY A 54 -2.48 2.99 14.37
N ARG A 55 -3.11 1.82 14.27
CA ARG A 55 -4.42 1.57 14.90
C ARG A 55 -4.33 1.52 16.42
N ALA A 56 -3.38 0.74 16.95
CA ALA A 56 -3.18 0.62 18.39
C ALA A 56 -2.91 1.98 19.06
N SER A 57 -2.14 2.84 18.41
CA SER A 57 -1.85 4.18 18.92
C SER A 57 -3.05 5.15 18.87
N CYS A 58 -4.05 4.94 18.02
CA CYS A 58 -5.31 5.72 18.09
C CYS A 58 -6.30 5.20 19.13
N ALA A 59 -6.25 3.90 19.45
CA ALA A 59 -7.17 3.28 20.39
C ALA A 59 -6.88 3.69 21.86
N CYS A 60 -5.62 4.02 22.18
CA CYS A 60 -5.29 4.60 23.47
C CYS A 60 -5.71 6.07 23.50
N ALA A 61 -6.67 6.43 24.38
CA ALA A 61 -7.31 7.75 24.54
C ALA A 61 -6.39 8.98 24.82
N ARG A 62 -5.07 8.86 24.62
CA ARG A 62 -4.07 9.95 24.67
C ARG A 62 -3.73 10.51 23.27
N SER A 63 -4.50 10.16 22.24
CA SER A 63 -4.03 10.18 20.85
C SER A 63 -4.57 11.34 19.99
N ALA A 64 -5.08 12.44 20.56
CA ALA A 64 -5.46 13.60 19.73
C ALA A 64 -4.26 14.12 18.92
N GLU A 65 -3.09 14.15 19.55
CA GLU A 65 -1.82 14.46 18.91
C GLU A 65 -1.42 13.40 17.88
N ALA A 66 -1.50 12.11 18.21
CA ALA A 66 -1.19 11.03 17.28
C ALA A 66 -2.17 10.93 16.09
N LEU A 67 -3.42 11.36 16.28
CA LEU A 67 -4.42 11.52 15.22
C LEU A 67 -4.05 12.69 14.31
N LEU A 68 -3.63 13.81 14.90
CA LEU A 68 -3.17 14.97 14.16
C LEU A 68 -1.92 14.64 13.34
N GLU A 69 -0.97 13.88 13.88
CA GLU A 69 0.20 13.38 13.13
C GLU A 69 -0.23 12.52 11.94
N LYS A 70 -1.17 11.60 12.12
CA LYS A 70 -1.66 10.74 11.03
C LYS A 70 -2.43 11.52 9.97
N TYR A 71 -3.15 12.55 10.39
CA TYR A 71 -3.81 13.49 9.50
C TYR A 71 -2.77 14.33 8.73
N ALA A 72 -1.71 14.79 9.40
CA ALA A 72 -0.59 15.52 8.79
C ALA A 72 0.17 14.68 7.75
N LEU A 73 0.27 13.36 7.98
CA LEU A 73 0.77 12.37 7.03
C LEU A 73 -0.20 12.09 5.86
N GLY A 74 -1.47 12.48 5.97
CA GLY A 74 -2.52 12.23 4.97
C GLY A 74 -3.22 10.87 5.10
N LEU A 75 -2.81 10.02 6.04
CA LEU A 75 -3.32 8.64 6.18
C LEU A 75 -4.80 8.57 6.57
N VAL A 76 -5.30 9.61 7.24
CA VAL A 76 -6.68 9.77 7.67
C VAL A 76 -7.25 11.04 7.03
N PRO A 77 -8.47 11.02 6.47
CA PRO A 77 -9.04 12.17 5.77
C PRO A 77 -9.48 13.32 6.69
N THR A 78 -9.80 13.04 7.96
CA THR A 78 -10.30 14.03 8.92
C THR A 78 -9.79 13.72 10.33
N CYS A 79 -9.39 14.73 11.10
CA CYS A 79 -8.91 14.57 12.48
C CYS A 79 -10.03 14.46 13.54
N GLY A 80 -11.31 14.53 13.13
CA GLY A 80 -12.45 14.70 14.04
C GLY A 80 -12.95 13.44 14.74
N SER A 81 -12.68 12.25 14.22
CA SER A 81 -13.16 11.00 14.80
C SER A 81 -12.04 9.94 14.90
N PRO A 82 -11.81 9.37 16.09
CA PRO A 82 -10.79 8.33 16.30
C PRO A 82 -11.14 7.01 15.61
N GLU A 83 -12.43 6.76 15.34
CA GLU A 83 -12.94 5.59 14.62
C GLU A 83 -12.34 5.48 13.20
N LEU A 84 -11.94 6.60 12.60
CA LEU A 84 -11.30 6.59 11.29
C LEU A 84 -9.96 5.85 11.28
N CYS A 85 -9.31 5.71 12.44
CA CYS A 85 -8.08 4.94 12.53
C CYS A 85 -8.29 3.45 12.27
N ASP A 86 -9.46 2.87 12.56
CA ASP A 86 -9.70 1.45 12.32
C ASP A 86 -9.64 1.09 10.83
N PHE A 87 -9.91 2.07 9.97
CA PHE A 87 -9.81 1.96 8.52
C PHE A 87 -8.38 2.09 7.98
N LEU A 88 -7.38 2.37 8.84
CA LEU A 88 -5.97 2.37 8.45
C LEU A 88 -5.55 0.96 8.01
N LYS A 89 -5.08 0.88 6.76
CA LYS A 89 -4.59 -0.34 6.10
C LYS A 89 -3.27 -0.02 5.41
N ALA A 90 -2.48 -1.04 5.04
CA ALA A 90 -1.29 -0.84 4.21
C ALA A 90 -1.60 -0.11 2.89
N SER A 91 -2.79 -0.32 2.33
CA SER A 91 -3.21 0.40 1.12
C SER A 91 -3.31 1.91 1.30
N SER A 92 -3.54 2.41 2.53
CA SER A 92 -3.53 3.86 2.80
C SER A 92 -2.11 4.41 2.58
N PHE A 93 -1.08 3.75 3.14
CA PHE A 93 0.32 4.13 2.93
C PHE A 93 0.71 4.10 1.44
N CYS A 94 0.26 3.07 0.72
CA CYS A 94 0.55 2.94 -0.71
C CYS A 94 -0.01 4.09 -1.56
N ARG A 95 -1.15 4.69 -1.17
CA ARG A 95 -1.73 5.85 -1.89
C ARG A 95 -0.91 7.12 -1.72
N HIS A 96 -0.22 7.25 -0.59
CA HIS A 96 0.68 8.38 -0.32
C HIS A 96 2.12 8.14 -0.79
N SER A 97 2.39 7.03 -1.48
CA SER A 97 3.65 6.85 -2.19
C SER A 97 3.81 7.92 -3.26
N LEU A 98 5.03 8.43 -3.42
CA LEU A 98 5.37 9.40 -4.45
C LEU A 98 4.92 8.92 -5.83
N LEU A 99 5.08 7.61 -6.11
CA LEU A 99 4.61 7.00 -7.35
C LEU A 99 3.13 7.22 -7.61
N THR A 100 2.29 7.04 -6.58
CA THR A 100 0.84 7.21 -6.72
C THR A 100 0.47 8.69 -6.81
N VAL A 101 1.11 9.53 -6.00
CA VAL A 101 0.89 10.99 -6.01
C VAL A 101 1.23 11.62 -7.37
N VAL A 102 2.32 11.18 -8.01
CA VAL A 102 2.71 11.65 -9.36
C VAL A 102 1.63 11.33 -10.41
N LEU A 103 0.93 10.22 -10.27
CA LEU A 103 -0.18 9.86 -11.14
C LEU A 103 -1.45 10.65 -10.83
N GLU A 104 -1.76 10.85 -9.55
CA GLU A 104 -2.91 11.65 -9.12
C GLU A 104 -2.80 13.11 -9.58
N LEU A 105 -1.59 13.68 -9.53
CA LEU A 105 -1.27 15.01 -10.04
C LEU A 105 -1.16 15.08 -11.58
N ARG A 106 -1.36 13.95 -12.28
CA ARG A 106 -1.25 13.84 -13.75
C ARG A 106 0.12 14.25 -14.31
N LEU A 107 1.19 14.13 -13.52
CA LEU A 107 2.55 14.39 -13.96
C LEU A 107 3.10 13.26 -14.85
N ALA A 108 2.53 12.06 -14.73
CA ALA A 108 2.81 10.92 -15.60
C ALA A 108 1.50 10.28 -16.07
N GLN A 109 1.50 9.72 -17.28
CA GLN A 109 0.34 9.04 -17.85
C GLN A 109 0.17 7.61 -17.32
N HIS A 110 1.28 6.94 -16.99
CA HIS A 110 1.31 5.53 -16.62
C HIS A 110 2.27 5.28 -15.46
N LEU A 111 1.98 4.26 -14.64
CA LEU A 111 2.84 3.82 -13.54
C LEU A 111 4.29 3.56 -13.97
N GLN A 112 4.52 2.97 -15.14
CA GLN A 112 5.87 2.70 -15.64
C GLN A 112 6.64 3.98 -15.97
N ALA A 113 5.97 4.95 -16.59
CA ALA A 113 6.59 6.24 -16.91
C ALA A 113 6.95 7.00 -15.63
N ALA A 114 6.07 6.96 -14.63
CA ALA A 114 6.33 7.58 -13.33
C ALA A 114 7.56 7.00 -12.62
N VAL A 115 7.70 5.66 -12.61
CA VAL A 115 8.92 5.00 -12.08
C VAL A 115 10.16 5.45 -12.86
N ALA A 116 10.11 5.44 -14.19
CA ALA A 116 11.24 5.87 -15.01
C ALA A 116 11.66 7.32 -14.74
N PHE A 117 10.70 8.24 -14.59
CA PHE A 117 11.01 9.64 -14.27
C PHE A 117 11.64 9.83 -12.89
N MET A 118 11.26 9.00 -11.91
CA MET A 118 11.88 9.00 -10.58
C MET A 118 13.29 8.44 -10.62
N GLU A 119 13.49 7.30 -11.28
CA GLU A 119 14.81 6.67 -11.43
C GLU A 119 15.80 7.56 -12.21
N GLN A 120 15.29 8.34 -13.16
CA GLN A 120 16.07 9.36 -13.90
C GLN A 120 16.37 10.62 -13.07
N GLY A 121 15.74 10.80 -11.91
CA GLY A 121 15.93 11.98 -11.06
C GLY A 121 15.21 13.23 -11.53
N HIS A 122 14.13 13.10 -12.31
CA HIS A 122 13.32 14.25 -12.74
C HIS A 122 12.37 14.77 -11.66
N VAL A 123 12.02 13.92 -10.68
CA VAL A 123 11.07 14.28 -9.61
C VAL A 123 11.80 14.87 -8.41
N HIS A 124 11.36 16.04 -7.98
CA HIS A 124 11.90 16.77 -6.83
C HIS A 124 10.82 16.97 -5.77
N LYS A 125 11.20 16.84 -4.50
CA LYS A 125 10.38 17.27 -3.35
C LYS A 125 11.08 18.47 -2.71
N GLY A 126 10.58 19.66 -2.99
CA GLY A 126 11.26 20.90 -2.60
C GLY A 126 12.64 20.98 -3.26
N PRO A 127 13.74 21.24 -2.52
CA PRO A 127 15.08 21.34 -3.09
C PRO A 127 15.75 19.98 -3.36
N ASN A 128 15.21 18.88 -2.85
CA ASN A 128 15.85 17.57 -2.90
C ASN A 128 15.28 16.71 -4.04
N VAL A 129 16.18 16.07 -4.81
CA VAL A 129 15.81 15.05 -5.80
C VAL A 129 15.40 13.78 -5.08
N VAL A 130 14.25 13.19 -5.46
CA VAL A 130 13.77 11.93 -4.89
C VAL A 130 13.75 10.87 -5.98
N THR A 131 14.54 9.82 -5.78
CA THR A 131 14.67 8.70 -6.72
C THR A 131 13.88 7.46 -6.30
N ASP A 132 13.51 7.35 -5.02
CA ASP A 132 12.77 6.21 -4.48
C ASP A 132 11.26 6.34 -4.80
N PRO A 133 10.66 5.41 -5.57
CA PRO A 133 9.24 5.45 -5.89
C PRO A 133 8.33 5.19 -4.68
N THR A 134 8.86 4.53 -3.65
CA THR A 134 8.12 4.19 -2.42
C THR A 134 8.19 5.28 -1.36
N PHE A 135 8.86 6.39 -1.67
CA PHE A 135 8.96 7.55 -0.78
C PHE A 135 7.58 8.07 -0.39
N LEU A 136 7.33 8.26 0.91
CA LEU A 136 6.02 8.65 1.42
C LEU A 136 5.88 10.18 1.43
N VAL A 137 4.82 10.68 0.79
CA VAL A 137 4.50 12.10 0.67
C VAL A 137 3.48 12.49 1.74
N THR A 138 3.80 13.51 2.51
CA THR A 138 2.96 14.05 3.58
C THR A 138 2.04 15.16 3.05
N CYS A 139 0.85 15.29 3.61
CA CYS A 139 -0.10 16.36 3.25
C CYS A 139 0.31 17.74 3.79
N SER A 140 0.97 17.75 4.95
CA SER A 140 1.53 18.97 5.53
C SER A 140 2.99 19.18 5.11
N MET A 141 3.29 20.45 4.79
CA MET A 141 4.63 21.02 4.73
C MET A 141 4.88 21.79 6.03
#